data_AF-A0A7T0C363-F1
#
_entry.id   AF-A0A7T0C363-F1
#
_cell.length_a   1.000
_cell.length_b   1.000
_cell.length_c   1.000
_cell.angle_alpha   90.00
_cell.angle_beta   90.00
_cell.angle_gamma   90.00
#
_symmetry.space_group_name_H-M   'P 1'
#
loop_
_entity.id
_entity.type
_entity.pdbx_description
1 polymer ?
#
loop_
_entity_poly.entity_id
_entity_poly.type
_entity_poly.pdbx_seq_one_letter_code
_entity_poly.pdbx_strand_id
1 'polypeptide(L)'
;MSPTLLSAEELNSPKAKSATAQARLQVEHAWETYHHAALGGTLASPSIQTELETNLHEARFLLSQAYDAEEQGDYDRARKLIDKITDISQKIITESQEPKK
;
A
#
# COMPACT_ATOMS: atom_id res chain seq x y z
N MET A 1 14.24 1.46 10.54
CA MET A 1 13.57 0.15 10.38
C MET A 1 13.46 -0.10 8.90
N SER A 2 14.24 -1.03 8.36
CA SER A 2 14.19 -1.39 6.94
C SER A 2 12.94 -2.22 6.67
N PRO A 3 12.22 -2.03 5.56
CA PRO A 3 11.16 -2.95 5.18
C PRO A 3 11.80 -4.31 4.87
N THR A 4 11.42 -5.34 5.63
CA THR A 4 11.83 -6.72 5.33
C THR A 4 11.20 -7.11 4.01
N LEU A 5 12.00 -7.20 2.95
CA LEU A 5 11.57 -7.80 1.69
C LEU A 5 11.20 -9.26 1.98
N LEU A 6 9.93 -9.61 1.80
CA LEU A 6 9.47 -10.98 1.99
C LEU A 6 10.24 -11.92 1.06
N SER A 7 10.76 -13.02 1.60
CA SER A 7 11.47 -14.04 0.83
C SER A 7 10.54 -14.75 -0.15
N ALA A 8 11.10 -15.25 -1.27
CA ALA A 8 10.36 -15.95 -2.32
C ALA A 8 9.55 -17.18 -1.82
N GLU A 9 9.96 -17.81 -0.73
CA GLU A 9 9.20 -18.90 -0.07
C GLU A 9 7.96 -18.43 0.69
N GLU A 10 7.97 -17.21 1.24
CA GLU A 10 6.77 -16.61 1.85
C GLU A 10 5.78 -16.11 0.81
N LEU A 11 6.18 -15.97 -0.47
CA LEU A 11 5.26 -15.66 -1.58
C LEU A 11 4.48 -16.89 -2.06
N ASN A 12 4.93 -18.10 -1.74
CA ASN A 12 4.34 -19.35 -2.25
C ASN A 12 3.48 -20.08 -1.21
N SER A 13 3.36 -19.56 0.01
CA SER A 13 2.52 -20.11 1.08
C SER A 13 1.04 -19.76 0.86
N PRO A 14 0.08 -20.56 1.38
CA PRO A 14 -1.35 -20.23 1.27
C PRO A 14 -1.70 -18.87 1.90
N LYS A 15 -0.94 -18.43 2.92
CA LYS A 15 -1.05 -17.09 3.52
C LYS A 15 -0.62 -15.96 2.58
N ALA A 16 0.25 -16.25 1.61
CA ALA A 16 0.65 -15.35 0.53
C ALA A 16 -0.42 -15.19 -0.57
N LYS A 17 -1.35 -16.15 -0.63
CA LYS A 17 -2.49 -16.15 -1.55
C LYS A 17 -3.74 -15.51 -0.94
N SER A 18 -3.68 -14.98 0.29
CA SER A 18 -4.81 -14.26 0.88
C SER A 18 -5.01 -12.90 0.19
N ALA A 19 -6.24 -12.42 0.20
CA ALA A 19 -6.57 -11.11 -0.37
C ALA A 19 -5.81 -9.99 0.37
N THR A 20 -5.59 -10.13 1.68
CA THR A 20 -4.77 -9.18 2.45
C THR A 20 -3.30 -9.21 2.05
N ALA A 21 -2.74 -10.38 1.68
CA ALA A 21 -1.37 -10.44 1.15
C ALA A 21 -1.24 -9.74 -0.21
N GLN A 22 -2.26 -9.81 -1.08
CA GLN A 22 -2.29 -9.04 -2.32
C GLN A 22 -2.39 -7.54 -2.05
N ALA A 23 -3.22 -7.12 -1.09
CA ALA A 23 -3.32 -5.73 -0.67
C ALA A 23 -1.97 -5.20 -0.16
N ARG A 24 -1.20 -6.01 0.59
CA ARG A 24 0.16 -5.65 1.01
C ARG A 24 1.07 -5.35 -0.18
N LEU A 25 1.07 -6.22 -1.20
CA LEU A 25 1.89 -6.00 -2.41
C LEU A 25 1.50 -4.70 -3.13
N GLN A 26 0.21 -4.34 -3.14
CA GLN A 26 -0.23 -3.05 -3.70
C GLN A 26 0.29 -1.86 -2.90
N VAL A 27 0.28 -1.94 -1.56
CA VAL A 27 0.84 -0.89 -0.69
C VAL A 27 2.36 -0.77 -0.90
N GLU A 28 3.07 -1.89 -1.05
CA GLU A 28 4.51 -1.91 -1.35
C GLU A 28 4.80 -1.26 -2.70
N HIS A 29 4.03 -1.58 -3.75
CA HIS A 29 4.17 -0.97 -5.06
C HIS A 29 3.86 0.54 -5.06
N ALA A 30 2.82 0.96 -4.33
CA ALA A 30 2.50 2.36 -4.13
C ALA A 30 3.62 3.11 -3.42
N TRP A 31 4.20 2.50 -2.38
CA TRP A 31 5.36 3.04 -1.68
C TRP A 31 6.57 3.21 -2.61
N GLU A 32 6.90 2.19 -3.40
CA GLU A 32 8.04 2.24 -4.33
C GLU A 32 7.86 3.32 -5.38
N THR A 33 6.66 3.42 -5.97
CA THR A 33 6.33 4.44 -6.98
C THR A 33 6.46 5.85 -6.41
N TYR A 34 5.87 6.09 -5.23
CA TYR A 34 5.99 7.35 -4.51
C TYR A 34 7.44 7.69 -4.20
N HIS A 35 8.19 6.73 -3.64
CA HIS A 35 9.56 6.95 -3.22
C HIS A 35 10.47 7.27 -4.41
N HIS A 36 10.28 6.60 -5.55
CA HIS A 36 10.99 6.90 -6.78
C HIS A 36 10.74 8.35 -7.24
N ALA A 37 9.48 8.78 -7.27
CA ALA A 37 9.12 10.14 -7.67
C ALA A 37 9.63 11.22 -6.69
N ALA A 38 9.59 10.94 -5.38
CA ALA A 38 10.09 11.82 -4.34
C ALA A 38 11.62 11.99 -4.43
N LEU A 39 12.37 10.90 -4.58
CA LEU A 39 13.82 10.95 -4.76
C LEU A 39 14.24 11.60 -6.08
N GLY A 40 13.46 11.40 -7.14
CA GLY A 40 13.66 12.06 -8.44
C GLY A 40 13.29 13.55 -8.45
N GLY A 41 12.61 14.04 -7.40
CA GLY A 41 12.09 15.41 -7.34
C GLY A 41 11.00 15.70 -8.37
N THR A 42 10.33 14.66 -8.90
CA THR A 42 9.36 14.75 -9.99
C THR A 42 7.92 14.94 -9.52
N LEU A 43 7.64 14.80 -8.22
CA LEU A 43 6.31 15.03 -7.65
C LEU A 43 5.79 16.44 -7.91
N ALA A 44 4.51 16.56 -8.30
CA ALA A 44 3.91 17.81 -8.74
C ALA A 44 4.11 19.02 -7.76
N SER A 45 4.05 18.79 -6.45
CA SER A 45 4.28 19.84 -5.45
C SER A 45 4.59 19.28 -4.05
N PRO A 46 5.12 20.09 -3.12
CA PRO A 46 5.27 19.70 -1.72
C PRO A 46 3.93 19.32 -1.05
N SER A 47 2.83 19.97 -1.42
CA SER A 47 1.50 19.65 -0.89
C SER A 47 1.05 18.25 -1.29
N ILE A 48 1.27 17.87 -2.55
CA ILE A 48 1.01 16.51 -3.04
C ILE A 48 1.91 15.51 -2.31
N GLN A 49 3.17 15.83 -2.07
CA GLN A 49 4.06 14.97 -1.30
C GLN A 49 3.48 14.64 0.10
N THR A 50 3.04 15.65 0.85
CA THR A 50 2.45 15.46 2.18
C THR A 50 1.15 14.65 2.14
N GLU A 51 0.31 14.87 1.13
CA GLU A 51 -0.92 14.09 0.94
C GLU A 51 -0.61 12.61 0.67
N LEU A 52 0.34 12.34 -0.22
CA LEU A 52 0.75 10.98 -0.57
C LEU A 52 1.39 10.24 0.61
N GLU A 53 2.20 10.92 1.42
CA GLU A 53 2.75 10.36 2.67
C GLU A 53 1.63 10.00 3.66
N THR A 54 0.64 10.88 3.82
CA THR A 54 -0.52 10.64 4.69
C THR A 54 -1.31 9.42 4.22
N ASN A 55 -1.61 9.34 2.92
CA ASN A 55 -2.31 8.22 2.29
C ASN A 55 -1.53 6.90 2.46
N LEU A 56 -0.20 6.92 2.34
CA LEU A 56 0.64 5.73 2.58
C LEU A 56 0.58 5.25 4.03
N HIS A 57 0.59 6.17 4.99
CA HIS A 57 0.41 5.83 6.40
C HIS A 57 -0.97 5.24 6.69
N GLU A 58 -2.02 5.82 6.10
CA GLU A 58 -3.38 5.30 6.21
C GLU A 58 -3.50 3.89 5.61
N ALA A 59 -2.99 3.67 4.40
CA ALA A 59 -3.02 2.35 3.76
C ALA A 59 -2.32 1.27 4.60
N ARG A 60 -1.18 1.61 5.22
CA ARG A 60 -0.47 0.70 6.13
C ARG A 60 -1.26 0.40 7.40
N PHE A 61 -1.95 1.38 7.96
CA PHE A 61 -2.81 1.19 9.12
C PHE A 61 -4.07 0.37 8.80
N LEU A 62 -4.67 0.57 7.63
CA LEU A 62 -5.77 -0.27 7.17
C LEU A 62 -5.32 -1.71 6.91
N LEU A 63 -4.11 -1.90 6.38
CA LEU A 63 -3.53 -3.21 6.15
C LEU A 63 -3.34 -4.01 7.44
N SER A 64 -2.87 -3.37 8.53
CA SER A 64 -2.78 -4.06 9.82
C SER A 64 -4.16 -4.48 10.32
N GLN A 65 -5.17 -3.62 10.19
CA GLN A 65 -6.55 -3.97 10.55
C GLN A 65 -7.14 -5.09 9.67
N ALA A 66 -6.74 -5.18 8.40
CA ALA A 66 -7.20 -6.25 7.51
C ALA A 66 -6.63 -7.61 7.93
N TYR A 67 -5.35 -7.65 8.34
CA TYR A 67 -4.76 -8.84 8.92
C TYR A 67 -5.45 -9.26 10.22
N ASP A 68 -5.72 -8.30 11.12
CA ASP A 68 -6.45 -8.58 12.37
C ASP A 68 -7.84 -9.16 12.09
N ALA A 69 -8.55 -8.62 11.09
CA ALA A 69 -9.86 -9.11 10.68
C ALA A 69 -9.81 -10.52 10.06
N GLU A 70 -8.83 -10.80 9.19
CA GLU A 70 -8.60 -12.16 8.66
C GLU A 70 -8.28 -13.17 9.77
N GLU A 71 -7.44 -12.80 10.75
CA GLU A 71 -7.09 -13.67 11.88
C GLU A 71 -8.30 -13.98 12.77
N GLN A 72 -9.22 -13.02 12.92
CA GLN A 72 -10.49 -13.19 13.65
C GLN A 72 -11.57 -13.92 12.83
N GLY A 73 -11.32 -14.21 11.55
CA GLY A 73 -12.30 -14.80 10.63
C GLY A 73 -13.40 -13.85 10.15
N ASP A 74 -13.25 -12.53 10.38
CA ASP A 74 -14.16 -11.49 9.91
C ASP A 74 -13.80 -11.08 8.47
N TYR A 75 -14.08 -11.98 7.53
CA TYR A 75 -13.73 -11.82 6.12
C TYR A 75 -14.48 -10.67 5.44
N ASP A 76 -15.66 -10.29 5.92
CA ASP A 76 -16.42 -9.15 5.40
C ASP A 76 -15.76 -7.83 5.76
N ARG A 77 -15.28 -7.70 7.00
CA ARG A 77 -14.48 -6.54 7.41
C ARG A 77 -13.15 -6.50 6.68
N ALA A 78 -12.46 -7.63 6.57
CA ALA A 78 -11.21 -7.72 5.81
C ALA A 78 -11.39 -7.24 4.36
N ARG A 79 -12.44 -7.70 3.67
CA ARG A 79 -12.77 -7.28 2.30
C ARG A 79 -12.97 -5.77 2.18
N LYS A 80 -13.76 -5.16 3.08
CA LYS A 80 -14.00 -3.71 3.06
C LYS A 80 -12.73 -2.90 3.30
N LEU A 81 -11.82 -3.41 4.13
CA LEU A 81 -10.53 -2.77 4.38
C LEU A 81 -9.63 -2.89 3.14
N ILE A 82 -9.61 -4.07 2.51
CA ILE A 82 -8.86 -4.31 1.27
C ILE A 82 -9.32 -3.38 0.15
N ASP A 83 -10.63 -3.23 -0.07
CA ASP A 83 -11.16 -2.34 -1.11
C ASP A 83 -10.65 -0.89 -0.92
N LYS A 84 -10.66 -0.40 0.32
CA LYS A 84 -10.12 0.93 0.65
C LYS A 84 -8.60 1.02 0.44
N ILE A 85 -7.86 -0.02 0.80
CA ILE A 85 -6.40 -0.07 0.58
C ILE A 85 -6.12 0.03 -0.92
N THR A 86 -6.85 -0.72 -1.74
CA THR A 86 -6.70 -0.70 -3.20
C THR A 86 -6.96 0.69 -3.78
N ASP A 87 -8.05 1.36 -3.36
CA ASP A 87 -8.36 2.71 -3.83
C ASP A 87 -7.27 3.72 -3.46
N ILE A 88 -6.80 3.69 -2.20
CA ILE A 88 -5.74 4.58 -1.72
C ILE A 88 -4.42 4.30 -2.44
N SER A 89 -4.03 3.04 -2.58
CA SER A 89 -2.82 2.63 -3.30
C SER A 89 -2.85 3.08 -4.76
N GLN A 90 -3.98 2.93 -5.45
CA GLN A 90 -4.13 3.37 -6.84
C GLN A 90 -4.01 4.89 -6.96
N LYS A 91 -4.60 5.65 -6.03
CA LYS A 91 -4.45 7.11 -5.96
C LYS A 91 -2.98 7.50 -5.82
N ILE A 92 -2.27 6.87 -4.88
CA ILE A 92 -0.85 7.16 -4.64
C ILE A 92 -0.01 6.91 -5.90
N ILE A 93 -0.22 5.77 -6.57
CA ILE A 93 0.51 5.41 -7.79
C ILE A 93 0.26 6.45 -8.88
N THR A 94 -1.00 6.82 -9.09
CA THR A 94 -1.41 7.75 -10.15
C THR A 94 -0.78 9.12 -9.93
N GLU A 95 -0.95 9.70 -8.74
CA GLU A 95 -0.45 11.05 -8.42
C GLU A 95 1.07 11.12 -8.32
N SER A 96 1.74 10.01 -7.95
CA SER A 96 3.21 9.95 -7.95
C SER A 96 3.80 9.99 -9.37
N GLN A 97 3.02 9.59 -10.37
CA GLN A 97 3.43 9.58 -11.78
C GLN A 97 2.99 10.85 -12.52
N GLU A 98 2.16 11.70 -11.92
CA GLU A 98 1.77 12.98 -12.52
C GLU A 98 2.97 13.95 -12.54
N PRO A 99 3.42 14.39 -13.73
CA PRO A 99 4.55 15.30 -13.81
C PRO A 99 4.18 16.68 -13.28
N LYS A 100 5.17 17.38 -12.69
CA LYS A 100 5.09 18.82 -12.43
C LYS A 100 4.63 19.55 -13.70
N LYS A 101 3.52 20.28 -13.60
CA LYS A 101 3.07 21.24 -14.63
C LYS A 101 3.86 22.53 -14.53
#